data_AF-A0A2H0CVI4-F1
#
_entry.id   AF-A0A2H0CVI4-F1
#
_cell.length_a   1.000
_cell.length_b   1.000
_cell.length_c   1.000
_cell.angle_alpha   90.00
_cell.angle_beta   90.00
_cell.angle_gamma   90.00
#
_symmetry.space_group_name_H-M   'P 1'
#
loop_
_entity.id
_entity.type
_entity.pdbx_description
1 polymer ?
#
loop_
_entity_poly.entity_id
_entity_poly.type
_entity_poly.pdbx_seq_one_letter_code
_entity_poly.pdbx_strand_id
1 'polypeptide(L)'
;MEQVKFYFLILFYTLFAFACAPKPTLEVPEPYKKGQQYFHRVCSNCHGSDAMGKHTQAPRLIDEEFLANNFSDADIKETVLDGTGKMPSQKKNVTPEEITEIIKYLRYSQKAAGLEPEENEEDPA
;
A
#
# COMPACT_ATOMS: atom_id res chain seq x y z
N MET A 1 15.32 28.20 40.04
CA MET A 1 14.09 28.21 39.19
C MET A 1 14.36 28.39 37.70
N GLU A 2 15.60 28.72 37.29
CA GLU A 2 15.94 28.90 35.86
C GLU A 2 16.41 27.63 35.16
N GLN A 3 16.99 26.64 35.87
CA GLN A 3 17.38 25.37 35.26
C GLN A 3 16.18 24.52 34.79
N VAL A 4 15.06 24.56 35.51
CA VAL A 4 13.85 23.80 35.15
C VAL A 4 13.20 24.32 33.86
N LYS A 5 13.35 25.62 33.55
CA LYS A 5 12.88 26.23 32.29
C LYS A 5 13.69 25.76 31.08
N PHE A 6 14.99 25.51 31.25
CA PHE A 6 15.86 25.02 30.19
C PHE A 6 15.56 23.55 29.84
N TYR A 7 15.31 22.71 30.86
CA TYR A 7 14.86 21.34 30.65
C TYR A 7 13.45 21.26 30.04
N PHE A 8 12.52 22.16 30.43
CA PHE A 8 11.19 22.25 29.80
C PHE A 8 11.26 22.67 28.32
N LEU A 9 12.21 23.54 27.94
CA LEU A 9 12.44 23.94 26.56
C LEU A 9 13.13 22.86 25.72
N ILE A 10 14.05 22.08 26.31
CA ILE A 10 14.73 20.96 25.63
C ILE A 10 13.77 19.76 25.45
N LEU A 11 12.92 19.46 26.44
CA LEU A 11 11.95 18.36 26.36
C LEU A 11 10.89 18.58 25.26
N PHE A 12 10.56 19.85 24.96
CA PHE A 12 9.66 20.22 23.87
C PHE A 12 10.32 20.13 22.48
N TYR A 13 11.63 20.35 22.40
CA TYR A 13 12.37 20.40 21.13
C TYR A 13 12.71 19.01 20.58
N THR A 14 12.85 18.00 21.43
CA THR A 14 13.14 16.62 21.01
C THR A 14 11.92 15.83 20.54
N LEU A 15 10.69 16.35 20.72
CA LEU A 15 9.45 15.65 20.38
C LEU A 15 8.99 15.83 18.92
N PHE A 16 9.64 16.68 18.11
CA PHE A 16 9.13 17.04 16.78
C PHE A 16 9.81 16.32 15.59
N ALA A 17 10.77 15.41 15.84
CA ALA A 17 11.66 14.90 14.79
C ALA A 17 11.35 13.47 14.27
N PHE A 18 10.15 12.90 14.50
CA PHE A 18 9.85 11.50 14.12
C PHE A 18 8.60 11.31 13.25
N ALA A 19 8.34 12.20 12.29
CA ALA A 19 7.24 12.03 11.33
C ALA A 19 7.72 11.85 9.88
N CYS A 20 8.65 10.93 9.64
CA CYS A 20 8.90 10.38 8.30
C CYS A 20 8.31 8.97 8.22
N ALA A 21 6.97 8.85 8.30
CA ALA A 21 6.34 7.71 7.67
C ALA A 21 6.59 7.83 6.16
N PRO A 22 6.91 6.74 5.44
CA PRO A 22 6.95 6.80 4.00
C PRO A 22 5.61 7.37 3.51
N LYS A 23 5.60 8.18 2.46
CA LYS A 23 4.38 8.73 1.88
C LYS A 23 4.20 8.13 0.49
N PRO A 24 2.96 7.88 0.03
CA PRO A 24 2.71 7.57 -1.36
C PRO A 24 3.39 8.61 -2.25
N THR A 25 4.02 8.17 -3.34
CA THR A 25 4.63 9.11 -4.31
C THR A 25 3.68 9.42 -5.46
N LEU A 26 2.64 8.61 -5.63
CA LEU A 26 1.55 8.83 -6.56
C LEU A 26 0.27 9.19 -5.81
N GLU A 27 -0.50 10.15 -6.31
CA GLU A 27 -1.86 10.39 -5.83
C GLU A 27 -2.87 9.61 -6.68
N VAL A 28 -3.78 8.91 -6.01
CA VAL A 28 -4.87 8.19 -6.67
C VAL A 28 -6.20 8.95 -6.53
N PRO A 29 -7.16 8.76 -7.46
CA PRO A 29 -8.51 9.30 -7.34
C PRO A 29 -9.17 8.90 -6.02
N GLU A 30 -10.12 9.72 -5.57
CA GLU A 30 -10.81 9.56 -4.27
C GLU A 30 -11.29 8.12 -3.98
N PRO A 31 -11.88 7.37 -4.93
CA PRO A 31 -12.34 6.01 -4.68
C PRO A 31 -11.26 5.00 -4.28
N TYR A 32 -9.97 5.32 -4.48
CA TYR A 32 -8.83 4.42 -4.25
C TYR A 32 -7.93 4.88 -3.09
N LYS A 33 -8.18 6.07 -2.51
CA LYS A 33 -7.32 6.64 -1.46
C LYS A 33 -7.28 5.79 -0.19
N LYS A 34 -8.41 5.19 0.20
CA LYS A 34 -8.45 4.28 1.37
C LYS A 34 -7.55 3.08 1.16
N GLY A 35 -7.70 2.42 0.01
CA GLY A 35 -6.84 1.31 -0.40
C GLY A 35 -5.36 1.66 -0.39
N GLN A 36 -5.01 2.83 -0.95
CA GLN A 36 -3.64 3.34 -0.91
C GLN A 36 -3.13 3.52 0.52
N GLN A 37 -3.93 4.11 1.43
CA GLN A 37 -3.55 4.30 2.83
C GLN A 37 -3.32 2.97 3.56
N TYR A 38 -4.19 1.98 3.37
CA TYR A 38 -4.03 0.65 3.98
C TYR A 38 -2.82 -0.09 3.43
N PHE A 39 -2.63 -0.06 2.11
CA PHE A 39 -1.44 -0.61 1.46
C PHE A 39 -0.17 0.04 2.03
N HIS A 40 -0.20 1.36 2.21
CA HIS A 40 0.93 2.11 2.72
C HIS A 40 1.29 1.71 4.15
N ARG A 41 0.27 1.54 5.01
CA ARG A 41 0.42 1.09 6.39
C ARG A 41 1.00 -0.32 6.52
N VAL A 42 0.60 -1.25 5.65
CA VAL A 42 0.86 -2.69 5.85
C VAL A 42 1.88 -3.27 4.88
N CYS A 43 1.87 -2.84 3.63
CA CYS A 43 2.56 -3.52 2.52
C CYS A 43 3.78 -2.75 2.00
N SER A 44 3.76 -1.41 2.09
CA SER A 44 4.73 -0.55 1.40
C SER A 44 6.19 -0.74 1.84
N ASN A 45 6.41 -1.15 3.08
CA ASN A 45 7.75 -1.40 3.60
C ASN A 45 8.48 -2.51 2.83
N CYS A 46 7.73 -3.47 2.27
CA CYS A 46 8.28 -4.55 1.45
C CYS A 46 8.10 -4.25 -0.04
N HIS A 47 6.87 -3.96 -0.47
CA HIS A 47 6.51 -3.84 -1.88
C HIS A 47 6.74 -2.43 -2.47
N GLY A 48 7.36 -1.52 -1.70
CA GLY A 48 7.60 -0.14 -2.09
C GLY A 48 6.39 0.76 -1.91
N SER A 49 6.61 2.08 -1.89
CA SER A 49 5.59 3.08 -1.55
C SER A 49 4.32 2.98 -2.39
N ASP A 50 4.49 2.79 -3.71
CA ASP A 50 3.39 2.72 -4.68
C ASP A 50 3.30 1.34 -5.34
N ALA A 51 3.61 0.27 -4.57
CA ALA A 51 3.61 -1.12 -5.05
C ALA A 51 4.61 -1.42 -6.18
N MET A 52 5.56 -0.50 -6.42
CA MET A 52 6.51 -0.54 -7.52
C MET A 52 7.75 -1.40 -7.27
N GLY A 53 7.99 -1.89 -6.04
CA GLY A 53 9.18 -2.67 -5.68
C GLY A 53 10.49 -1.93 -5.95
N LYS A 54 11.16 -1.41 -4.92
CA LYS A 54 12.42 -0.66 -5.17
C LYS A 54 13.62 -1.05 -4.32
N HIS A 55 13.43 -1.70 -3.16
CA HIS A 55 14.55 -1.95 -2.23
C HIS A 55 14.53 -3.29 -1.49
N THR A 56 13.50 -4.12 -1.65
CA THR A 56 13.43 -5.44 -1.03
C THR A 56 13.41 -6.53 -2.10
N GLN A 57 13.56 -7.79 -1.68
CA GLN A 57 13.35 -8.94 -2.57
C GLN A 57 11.87 -9.23 -2.83
N ALA A 58 10.95 -8.43 -2.28
CA ALA A 58 9.54 -8.55 -2.56
C ALA A 58 9.23 -8.11 -4.00
N PRO A 59 8.28 -8.78 -4.66
CA PRO A 59 7.92 -8.44 -6.03
C PRO A 59 7.31 -7.04 -6.15
N ARG A 60 7.47 -6.46 -7.33
CA ARG A 60 6.65 -5.35 -7.81
C ARG A 60 5.25 -5.90 -8.10
N LEU A 61 4.21 -5.33 -7.49
CA LEU A 61 2.83 -5.82 -7.64
C LEU A 61 2.10 -5.17 -8.81
N ILE A 62 2.65 -4.07 -9.35
CA ILE A 62 2.19 -3.46 -10.59
C ILE A 62 3.02 -4.03 -11.74
N ASP A 63 2.76 -5.30 -12.04
CA ASP A 63 3.45 -6.14 -13.01
C ASP A 63 2.47 -7.15 -13.65
N GLU A 64 2.82 -7.70 -14.82
CA GLU A 64 1.96 -8.59 -15.62
C GLU A 64 1.56 -9.87 -14.87
N GLU A 65 2.48 -10.41 -14.05
CA GLU A 65 2.24 -11.61 -13.24
C GLU A 65 1.04 -11.45 -12.29
N PHE A 66 0.78 -10.23 -11.81
CA PHE A 66 -0.25 -9.96 -10.82
C PHE A 66 -1.55 -9.40 -11.42
N LEU A 67 -1.70 -9.36 -12.73
CA LEU A 67 -2.93 -8.92 -13.40
C LEU A 67 -4.10 -9.87 -13.11
N ALA A 68 -5.33 -9.36 -13.20
CA ALA A 68 -6.52 -10.08 -12.74
C ALA A 68 -6.74 -11.44 -13.43
N ASN A 69 -6.29 -11.58 -14.68
CA ASN A 69 -6.35 -12.84 -15.46
C ASN A 69 -5.29 -13.88 -15.03
N ASN A 70 -4.20 -13.45 -14.41
CA ASN A 70 -3.08 -14.29 -13.99
C ASN A 70 -3.10 -14.57 -12.48
N PHE A 71 -3.60 -13.60 -11.71
CA PHE A 71 -3.64 -13.63 -10.25
C PHE A 71 -4.91 -12.92 -9.78
N SER A 72 -5.92 -13.71 -9.39
CA SER A 72 -7.25 -13.20 -9.09
C SER A 72 -7.29 -12.43 -7.76
N ASP A 73 -8.38 -11.70 -7.53
CA ASP A 73 -8.62 -11.04 -6.24
C ASP A 73 -8.71 -12.03 -5.07
N ALA A 74 -9.18 -13.25 -5.35
CA ALA A 74 -9.19 -14.34 -4.38
C ALA A 74 -7.75 -14.80 -4.05
N ASP A 75 -6.89 -14.93 -5.06
CA ASP A 75 -5.48 -15.30 -4.87
C ASP A 75 -4.72 -14.23 -4.08
N ILE A 76 -4.98 -12.95 -4.35
CA ILE A 76 -4.42 -11.84 -3.56
C ILE A 76 -4.89 -11.95 -2.11
N LYS A 77 -6.20 -12.12 -1.89
CA LYS A 77 -6.77 -12.21 -0.54
C LYS A 77 -6.19 -13.39 0.24
N GLU A 78 -6.12 -14.57 -0.36
CA GLU A 78 -5.54 -15.76 0.25
C GLU A 78 -4.06 -15.53 0.57
N THR A 79 -3.28 -15.03 -0.39
CA THR A 79 -1.85 -14.76 -0.21
C THR A 79 -1.57 -13.72 0.88
N VAL A 80 -2.39 -12.67 0.99
CA VAL A 80 -2.27 -11.67 2.06
C VAL A 80 -2.61 -12.27 3.42
N LEU A 81 -3.67 -13.08 3.49
CA LEU A 81 -4.14 -13.65 4.74
C LEU A 81 -3.22 -14.78 5.23
N ASP A 82 -2.81 -15.68 4.36
CA ASP A 82 -2.05 -16.87 4.73
C ASP A 82 -0.54 -16.67 4.60
N GLY A 83 -0.10 -15.70 3.81
CA GLY A 83 1.30 -15.52 3.45
C GLY A 83 1.76 -16.50 2.39
N THR A 84 2.97 -16.28 1.87
CA THR A 84 3.62 -17.19 0.91
C THR A 84 5.12 -17.05 0.99
N GLY A 85 5.85 -18.17 1.12
CA GLY A 85 7.32 -18.17 1.16
C GLY A 85 7.90 -17.12 2.13
N LYS A 86 8.45 -16.02 1.59
CA LYS A 86 9.04 -14.91 2.34
C LYS A 86 8.05 -13.84 2.80
N MET A 87 6.83 -13.82 2.27
CA MET A 87 5.75 -12.92 2.69
C MET A 87 5.03 -13.52 3.90
N PRO A 88 5.12 -12.91 5.10
CA PRO A 88 4.41 -13.39 6.27
C PRO A 88 2.90 -13.12 6.16
N SER A 89 2.10 -13.96 6.82
CA SER A 89 0.66 -13.75 6.99
C SER A 89 0.35 -12.35 7.56
N GLN A 90 -0.64 -11.68 6.98
CA GLN A 90 -1.12 -10.37 7.41
C GLN A 90 -2.47 -10.42 8.14
N LYS A 91 -3.01 -11.61 8.47
CA LYS A 91 -4.31 -11.80 9.16
C LYS A 91 -4.54 -10.92 10.39
N LYS A 92 -3.46 -10.55 11.09
CA LYS A 92 -3.51 -9.72 12.31
C LYS A 92 -3.37 -8.22 12.05
N ASN A 93 -3.03 -7.83 10.83
CA ASN A 93 -2.68 -6.47 10.44
C ASN A 93 -3.73 -5.82 9.52
N VAL A 94 -4.60 -6.62 8.91
CA VAL A 94 -5.66 -6.17 8.00
C VAL A 94 -7.01 -6.80 8.32
N THR A 95 -8.09 -6.02 8.17
CA THR A 95 -9.47 -6.55 8.19
C THR A 95 -9.91 -7.01 6.78
N PRO A 96 -10.99 -7.79 6.65
CA PRO A 96 -11.54 -8.17 5.33
C PRO A 96 -11.88 -6.97 4.44
N GLU A 97 -12.39 -5.89 5.03
CA GLU A 97 -12.73 -4.65 4.34
C GLU A 97 -11.47 -3.94 3.87
N GLU A 98 -10.43 -3.87 4.71
CA GLU A 98 -9.15 -3.28 4.33
C GLU A 98 -8.47 -4.04 3.19
N ILE A 99 -8.56 -5.38 3.15
CA ILE A 99 -8.03 -6.17 2.02
C ILE A 99 -8.77 -5.83 0.74
N THR A 100 -10.10 -5.71 0.79
CA THR A 100 -10.91 -5.34 -0.37
C THR A 100 -10.47 -3.98 -0.94
N GLU A 101 -10.25 -3.00 -0.06
CA GLU A 101 -9.76 -1.68 -0.46
C GLU A 101 -8.32 -1.73 -1.01
N ILE A 102 -7.43 -2.54 -0.43
CA ILE A 102 -6.06 -2.74 -0.95
C ILE A 102 -6.10 -3.34 -2.36
N ILE A 103 -6.90 -4.38 -2.58
CA ILE A 103 -7.07 -5.01 -3.90
C ILE A 103 -7.55 -3.97 -4.91
N LYS A 104 -8.59 -3.21 -4.56
CA LYS A 104 -9.13 -2.14 -5.39
C LYS A 104 -8.06 -1.11 -5.80
N TYR A 105 -7.20 -0.73 -4.87
CA TYR A 105 -6.06 0.15 -5.15
C TYR A 105 -5.05 -0.50 -6.12
N LEU A 106 -4.68 -1.76 -5.91
CA LEU A 106 -3.73 -2.48 -6.78
C LEU A 106 -4.26 -2.58 -8.22
N ARG A 107 -5.54 -2.93 -8.40
CA ARG A 107 -6.17 -3.01 -9.73
C ARG A 107 -6.19 -1.67 -10.45
N TYR A 108 -6.59 -0.61 -9.75
CA TYR A 108 -6.52 0.74 -10.31
C TYR A 108 -5.09 1.09 -10.73
N SER A 109 -4.10 0.81 -9.89
CA SER A 109 -2.70 1.11 -10.19
C SER A 109 -2.15 0.29 -11.37
N GLN A 110 -2.61 -0.94 -11.57
CA GLN A 110 -2.28 -1.77 -12.75
C GLN A 110 -2.84 -1.16 -14.03
N LYS A 111 -4.13 -0.79 -14.03
CA LYS A 111 -4.77 -0.10 -15.15
C LYS A 111 -4.12 1.26 -15.44
N ALA A 112 -3.87 2.08 -14.41
CA ALA A 112 -3.24 3.39 -14.56
C ALA A 112 -1.79 3.32 -15.05
N ALA A 113 -1.10 2.20 -14.84
CA ALA A 113 0.22 1.94 -15.41
C ALA A 113 0.18 1.45 -16.87
N GLY A 114 -1.02 1.29 -17.46
CA GLY A 114 -1.21 0.80 -18.82
C GLY A 114 -0.93 -0.69 -18.98
N LEU A 115 -0.97 -1.47 -17.90
CA LEU A 115 -0.71 -2.92 -17.95
C LEU A 115 -1.96 -3.71 -18.35
N GLU A 116 -3.14 -3.19 -18.04
CA GLU A 116 -4.40 -3.78 -18.49
C GLU A 116 -4.84 -3.09 -19.78
N PRO A 117 -5.28 -3.85 -20.81
CA PRO A 117 -5.91 -3.25 -21.97
C PRO A 117 -7.11 -2.44 -21.49
N GLU A 118 -7.27 -1.23 -22.01
CA GLU A 118 -8.49 -0.45 -21.75
C GLU A 118 -9.67 -1.29 -22.20
N GLU A 119 -10.46 -1.80 -21.24
CA GLU A 119 -11.78 -2.33 -21.53
C GLU A 119 -12.54 -1.19 -22.19
N ASN A 120 -12.70 -1.28 -23.52
CA ASN A 120 -13.59 -0.42 -24.25
C ASN A 120 -14.94 -0.58 -23.56
N GLU A 121 -15.46 0.52 -22.98
CA GLU A 121 -16.83 0.59 -22.50
C GLU A 121 -17.72 0.02 -23.60
N GLU A 122 -18.28 -1.18 -23.36
CA GLU A 122 -19.12 -1.85 -24.34
C GLU A 122 -20.23 -0.88 -24.76
N ASP A 123 -20.22 -0.53 -26.04
CA ASP A 123 -21.27 0.21 -26.72
C ASP A 123 -22.59 -0.51 -26.44
N PRO A 124 -23.54 0.08 -25.70
CA PRO A 124 -24.81 -0.57 -25.45
C PRO A 124 -25.57 -0.66 -26.78
N ALA A 125 -25.58 -1.88 -27.34
CA ALA A 125 -26.35 -2.26 -28.52
C ALA A 125 -27.86 -1.95 -28.37
#